data_AF-A0A2H1BVX1-F1
#
_entry.id   AF-A0A2H1BVX1-F1
#
_cell.length_a   1.000
_cell.length_b   1.000
_cell.length_c   1.000
_cell.angle_alpha   90.00
_cell.angle_beta   90.00
_cell.angle_gamma   90.00
#
_symmetry.space_group_name_H-M   'P 1'
#
loop_
_entity.id
_entity.type
_entity.pdbx_description
1 polymer ?
#
loop_
_entity_poly.entity_id
_entity_poly.type
_entity_poly.pdbx_seq_one_letter_code
_entity_poly.pdbx_strand_id
1 'polypeptide(L)'
;MSAGDKPTEKRRKESIIELSKYLDKRIRVKFSGGREATGILKGCDNLQNMVLDCTTEYLRDPDDPHRLTEDTRELGLVVCR
;
A
#
# COMPACT_ATOMS: atom_id res chain seq x y z
N MET A 1 21.59 -39.19 23.44
CA MET A 1 20.32 -38.51 23.76
C MET A 1 20.27 -37.26 22.89
N SER A 2 19.46 -37.27 21.84
CA SER A 2 19.44 -36.21 20.82
C SER A 2 18.77 -34.95 21.36
N ALA A 3 19.46 -33.82 21.27
CA ALA A 3 18.90 -32.51 21.56
C ALA A 3 17.85 -32.17 20.50
N GLY A 4 16.60 -32.00 20.93
CA GLY A 4 15.49 -31.58 20.07
C GLY A 4 15.65 -30.13 19.65
N ASP A 5 15.80 -29.92 18.35
CA ASP A 5 15.78 -28.61 17.70
C ASP A 5 14.35 -28.05 17.79
N LYS A 6 14.14 -27.00 18.59
CA LYS A 6 12.84 -26.32 18.66
C LYS A 6 12.69 -25.45 17.41
N PRO A 7 11.60 -25.58 16.63
CA PRO A 7 11.39 -24.70 15.50
C PRO A 7 11.25 -23.28 16.03
N THR A 8 12.18 -22.41 15.63
CA THR A 8 12.08 -20.98 15.84
C THR A 8 10.84 -20.51 15.07
N GLU A 9 9.73 -20.30 15.78
CA GLU A 9 8.60 -19.56 15.24
C GLU A 9 9.15 -18.23 14.73
N LYS A 10 9.23 -18.11 13.40
CA LYS A 10 9.51 -16.84 12.74
C LYS A 10 8.42 -15.89 13.19
N ARG A 11 8.73 -15.04 14.18
CA ARG A 11 7.88 -13.93 14.60
C ARG A 11 7.42 -13.23 13.33
N ARG A 12 6.14 -13.38 13.00
CA ARG A 12 5.52 -12.63 11.90
C ARG A 12 5.79 -11.17 12.23
N LYS A 13 6.43 -10.44 11.32
CA LYS A 13 6.56 -9.00 11.44
C LYS A 13 5.14 -8.45 11.41
N GLU A 14 4.59 -8.17 12.59
CA GLU A 14 3.30 -7.51 12.69
C GLU A 14 3.44 -6.14 12.03
N SER A 15 2.52 -5.84 11.11
CA SER A 15 2.44 -4.51 10.52
C SER A 15 2.13 -3.52 11.64
N ILE A 16 2.94 -2.47 11.77
CA ILE A 16 2.74 -1.39 12.75
C ILE A 16 1.42 -0.65 12.47
N ILE A 17 0.92 -0.75 11.24
CA ILE A 17 -0.30 -0.09 10.77
C ILE A 17 -1.41 -1.12 10.61
N GLU A 18 -2.54 -0.86 11.26
CA GLU A 18 -3.77 -1.64 11.14
C GLU A 18 -4.66 -1.06 10.04
N LEU A 19 -4.40 -1.47 8.79
CA LEU A 19 -5.09 -0.97 7.60
C LEU A 19 -6.61 -1.25 7.63
N SER A 20 -7.05 -2.31 8.31
CA SER A 20 -8.47 -2.65 8.47
C SER A 20 -9.31 -1.52 9.08
N LYS A 21 -8.70 -0.64 9.91
CA LYS A 21 -9.37 0.54 10.49
C LYS A 21 -9.76 1.60 9.45
N TYR A 22 -9.22 1.49 8.23
CA TYR A 22 -9.43 2.41 7.12
C TYR A 22 -10.28 1.82 6.00
N LEU A 23 -10.86 0.63 6.18
CA LEU A 23 -11.81 0.05 5.22
C LEU A 23 -12.97 1.03 4.94
N ASP A 24 -13.34 1.09 3.67
CA ASP A 24 -14.33 2.00 3.09
C ASP A 24 -14.05 3.49 3.29
N LYS A 25 -12.83 3.86 3.72
CA LYS A 25 -12.38 5.25 3.79
C LYS A 25 -11.50 5.59 2.60
N ARG A 26 -11.58 6.85 2.18
CA ARG A 26 -10.63 7.41 1.21
C ARG A 26 -9.27 7.57 1.89
N ILE A 27 -8.24 6.96 1.32
CA ILE A 27 -6.85 7.04 1.80
C ILE A 27 -5.94 7.60 0.71
N ARG A 28 -4.81 8.19 1.12
CA ARG A 28 -3.73 8.62 0.22
C ARG A 28 -2.52 7.74 0.47
N VAL A 29 -2.00 7.14 -0.59
CA VAL A 29 -0.89 6.19 -0.57
C VAL A 29 0.29 6.78 -1.33
N LYS A 30 1.43 6.86 -0.66
CA LYS A 30 2.73 7.18 -1.26
C LYS A 30 3.52 5.90 -1.44
N PHE A 31 3.78 5.55 -2.69
CA PHE A 31 4.55 4.35 -3.03
C PHE A 31 6.04 4.62 -2.99
N SER A 32 6.80 3.56 -2.73
CA SER A 32 8.23 3.57 -3.03
C SER A 32 8.43 3.89 -4.53
N GLY A 33 9.39 4.76 -4.81
CA GLY A 33 9.61 5.28 -6.16
C GLY A 33 8.76 6.50 -6.53
N GLY A 34 8.01 7.09 -5.59
CA GLY A 34 7.44 8.45 -5.71
C GLY A 34 6.06 8.55 -6.34
N ARG A 35 5.38 7.43 -6.63
CA ARG A 35 3.98 7.48 -7.11
C ARG A 35 3.08 7.84 -5.93
N GLU A 36 2.05 8.62 -6.19
CA GLU A 36 1.05 8.97 -5.18
C GLU A 36 -0.35 8.75 -5.74
N ALA A 37 -1.20 8.07 -4.98
CA ALA A 37 -2.58 7.80 -5.38
C ALA A 37 -3.54 7.99 -4.21
N THR A 38 -4.79 8.32 -4.54
CA THR A 38 -5.91 8.38 -3.59
C THR A 38 -7.03 7.48 -4.07
N GLY A 39 -7.61 6.70 -3.17
CA GLY A 39 -8.73 5.81 -3.47
C GLY A 39 -9.42 5.34 -2.20
N ILE A 40 -10.53 4.62 -2.33
CA ILE A 40 -11.27 4.02 -1.22
C ILE A 40 -10.69 2.64 -0.92
N LEU A 41 -10.23 2.42 0.30
CA LEU A 41 -9.69 1.11 0.69
C LEU A 41 -10.80 0.06 0.76
N LYS A 42 -10.75 -0.94 -0.12
CA LYS A 42 -11.72 -2.05 -0.16
C LYS A 42 -11.21 -3.34 0.45
N GLY A 43 -9.90 -3.48 0.55
CA GLY A 43 -9.29 -4.66 1.15
C GLY A 43 -7.79 -4.48 1.31
N CYS A 44 -7.22 -5.26 2.22
CA CYS A 44 -5.77 -5.35 2.40
C CYS A 44 -5.39 -6.72 2.94
N ASP A 45 -4.13 -7.11 2.76
CA ASP A 45 -3.57 -8.31 3.38
C ASP A 45 -2.44 -8.00 4.39
N ASN A 46 -1.90 -9.04 5.02
CA ASN A 46 -0.82 -8.93 6.01
C ASN A 46 0.51 -8.45 5.40
N LEU A 47 0.64 -8.42 4.07
CA LEU A 47 1.81 -7.91 3.36
C LEU A 47 1.59 -6.47 2.89
N GLN A 48 0.51 -5.82 3.34
CA GLN A 48 0.11 -4.45 2.97
C GLN A 48 -0.20 -4.27 1.48
N ASN A 49 -0.53 -5.34 0.76
CA ASN A 49 -1.17 -5.17 -0.55
C ASN A 49 -2.55 -4.57 -0.30
N MET A 50 -2.94 -3.57 -1.09
CA MET A 50 -4.19 -2.83 -0.91
C MET A 50 -5.05 -2.93 -2.17
N VAL A 51 -6.36 -3.04 -2.01
CA VAL A 51 -7.33 -2.86 -3.08
C VAL A 51 -7.95 -1.48 -2.92
N LEU A 52 -7.79 -0.62 -3.92
CA LEU A 52 -8.34 0.73 -3.93
C LEU A 52 -9.39 0.89 -5.03
N ASP A 53 -10.56 1.41 -4.67
CA ASP A 53 -11.64 1.75 -5.60
C ASP A 53 -11.73 3.27 -5.81
N CYS A 54 -12.31 3.71 -6.92
CA CYS A 54 -12.35 5.10 -7.36
C CYS A 54 -10.96 5.78 -7.28
N THR A 55 -9.94 5.08 -7.78
CA THR A 55 -8.55 5.49 -7.61
C THR A 55 -8.15 6.58 -8.60
N THR A 56 -7.53 7.62 -8.07
CA THR A 56 -6.89 8.71 -8.81
C THR A 56 -5.40 8.71 -8.50
N GLU A 57 -4.55 8.65 -9.52
CA GLU A 57 -3.10 8.84 -9.35
C GLU A 57 -2.71 10.28 -9.70
N TYR A 58 -1.80 10.85 -8.91
CA TYR A 58 -1.14 12.12 -9.18
C TYR A 58 0.10 11.87 -10.05
N LEU A 59 0.14 12.50 -11.22
CA LEU A 59 1.26 12.36 -12.14
C LEU A 59 2.47 13.14 -11.63
N ARG A 60 3.66 12.61 -11.91
CA ARG A 60 4.92 13.24 -11.56
C ARG A 60 5.43 14.12 -12.68
N ASP A 61 6.26 15.08 -12.30
CA ASP A 61 7.01 15.88 -13.25
C ASP A 61 7.96 14.94 -14.04
N PRO A 62 7.96 14.98 -15.39
CA PRO A 62 8.85 14.16 -16.20
C PRO A 62 10.34 14.51 -15.98
N ASP A 63 10.62 15.74 -15.57
CA ASP A 63 11.99 16.23 -15.34
C ASP A 63 12.42 16.08 -13.86
N ASP A 64 11.48 15.99 -12.92
CA ASP A 64 11.74 15.77 -11.49
C ASP A 64 10.80 14.69 -10.88
N PRO A 65 11.27 13.44 -10.73
CA PRO A 65 10.49 12.35 -10.13
C PRO A 65 10.10 12.54 -8.66
N HIS A 66 10.62 13.56 -7.98
CA HIS A 66 10.23 13.88 -6.61
C HIS A 66 9.14 14.96 -6.53
N ARG A 67 8.79 15.57 -7.66
CA ARG A 67 7.77 16.60 -7.75
C ARG A 67 6.49 16.02 -8.36
N LEU A 68 5.37 16.26 -7.67
CA LEU A 68 4.05 16.00 -8.21
C LEU A 68 3.59 17.18 -9.05
N THR A 69 2.89 16.87 -10.12
CA THR A 69 2.13 17.82 -10.91
C THR A 69 0.69 17.90 -10.38
N GLU A 70 -0.07 18.88 -10.85
CA GLU A 70 -1.52 18.95 -10.62
C GLU A 70 -2.29 17.97 -11.52
N ASP A 71 -1.61 17.34 -12.48
CA ASP A 71 -2.23 16.40 -13.40
C ASP A 71 -2.56 15.09 -12.69
N THR A 72 -3.74 14.57 -13.00
CA THR A 72 -4.23 13.32 -12.42
C THR A 72 -4.72 12.37 -13.49
N ARG A 73 -4.68 11.06 -13.19
CA ARG A 73 -5.34 10.03 -14.00
C ARG A 73 -6.26 9.17 -13.17
N GLU A 74 -7.44 8.90 -13.70
CA GLU A 74 -8.39 7.95 -13.11
C GLU A 74 -8.00 6.52 -13.48
N LEU A 75 -7.99 5.64 -12.47
CA LEU A 75 -7.64 4.23 -12.61
C LEU A 75 -8.78 3.28 -12.22
N GLY A 76 -9.84 3.78 -11.57
CA GLY A 76 -10.94 2.95 -11.09
C GLY A 76 -10.51 2.00 -9.98
N LEU A 77 -10.76 0.70 -10.17
CA LEU A 77 -10.42 -0.36 -9.22
C LEU A 77 -9.00 -0.88 -9.49
N VAL A 78 -8.11 -0.78 -8.50
CA VAL A 78 -6.71 -1.21 -8.62
C VAL A 78 -6.26 -2.06 -7.44
N VAL A 79 -5.24 -2.88 -7.71
CA VAL A 79 -4.45 -3.55 -6.68
C VAL A 79 -3.10 -2.85 -6.57
N CYS A 80 -2.75 -2.44 -5.35
CA CYS A 80 -1.56 -1.68 -5.00
C CYS A 80 -0.58 -2.58 -4.24
N ARG A 81 0.71 -2.51 -4.61
CA ARG A 81 1.81 -3.32 -4.06
C ARG A 81 3.08 -2.50 -3.89
#